data_AF-A0A947FTI9-F1
#
_entry.id   AF-A0A947FTI9-F1
#
_cell.length_a   1.000
_cell.length_b   1.000
_cell.length_c   1.000
_cell.angle_alpha   90.00
_cell.angle_beta   90.00
_cell.angle_gamma   90.00
#
_symmetry.space_group_name_H-M   'P 1'
#
loop_
_entity.id
_entity.type
_entity.pdbx_description
1 polymer ?
#
loop_
_entity_poly.entity_id
_entity_poly.type
_entity_poly.pdbx_seq_one_letter_code
_entity_poly.pdbx_strand_id
1 'polypeptide(L)'
;MTRRIKIKPATTYQFLQVFNGILELTDKELEVLSTFIDNSTTINLCSPENKKIVAKKLSIDNPNTLNIYVKRLKDKGAILKTKDGYSVAKLLERNPQVIIEINS
;
A
#
# COMPACT_ATOMS: atom_id res chain seq x y z
N MET A 1 -9.55 -9.65 30.19
CA MET A 1 -10.70 -9.96 29.31
C MET A 1 -10.26 -9.76 27.87
N THR A 2 -10.34 -10.78 27.01
CA THR A 2 -9.89 -10.65 25.61
C THR A 2 -10.99 -10.09 24.71
N ARG A 3 -10.70 -9.01 23.98
CA ARG A 3 -11.61 -8.44 22.96
C ARG A 3 -11.04 -8.73 21.58
N ARG A 4 -11.91 -9.12 20.63
CA ARG A 4 -11.52 -9.42 19.24
C ARG A 4 -12.32 -8.56 18.28
N ILE A 5 -11.61 -7.86 17.38
CA ILE A 5 -12.21 -7.07 16.30
C ILE A 5 -11.92 -7.81 14.98
N LYS A 6 -12.98 -8.14 14.24
CA LYS A 6 -12.88 -8.80 12.92
C LYS A 6 -13.20 -7.77 11.84
N ILE A 7 -12.24 -7.51 10.97
CA ILE A 7 -12.39 -6.54 9.87
C ILE A 7 -12.32 -7.32 8.55
N LYS A 8 -13.30 -7.06 7.66
CA LYS A 8 -13.37 -7.63 6.31
C LYS A 8 -13.28 -6.49 5.28
N PRO A 9 -12.08 -6.08 4.87
CA PRO A 9 -11.92 -5.00 3.91
C PRO A 9 -12.37 -5.44 2.52
N ALA A 10 -13.23 -4.64 1.87
CA ALA A 10 -13.72 -4.91 0.52
C ALA A 10 -12.71 -4.49 -0.57
N THR A 11 -11.89 -3.48 -0.27
CA THR A 11 -10.89 -2.93 -1.20
C THR A 11 -9.50 -2.97 -0.60
N THR A 12 -8.48 -2.93 -1.46
CA THR A 12 -7.08 -2.80 -1.03
C THR A 12 -6.89 -1.54 -0.19
N TYR A 13 -7.54 -0.42 -0.56
CA TYR A 13 -7.52 0.80 0.23
C TYR A 13 -8.04 0.60 1.66
N GLN A 14 -9.19 -0.04 1.84
CA GLN A 14 -9.75 -0.32 3.17
C GLN A 14 -8.85 -1.26 3.97
N PHE A 15 -8.20 -2.23 3.32
CA PHE A 15 -7.24 -3.11 3.97
C PHE A 15 -6.05 -2.31 4.49
N LEU A 16 -5.46 -1.44 3.67
CA LEU A 16 -4.34 -0.57 4.08
C LEU A 16 -4.73 0.40 5.20
N GLN A 17 -5.98 0.90 5.21
CA GLN A 17 -6.47 1.77 6.29
C GLN A 17 -6.42 1.11 7.67
N VAL A 18 -6.60 -0.21 7.77
CA VAL A 18 -6.49 -0.95 9.05
C VAL A 18 -5.09 -0.81 9.66
N PHE A 19 -4.06 -0.78 8.81
CA PHE A 19 -2.67 -0.66 9.24
C PHE A 19 -2.19 0.80 9.30
N ASN A 20 -3.06 1.77 9.01
CA ASN A 20 -2.63 3.16 8.92
C ASN A 20 -2.20 3.74 10.27
N GLY A 21 -2.76 3.25 11.39
CA GLY A 21 -2.30 3.63 12.73
C GLY A 21 -0.88 3.18 13.05
N ILE A 22 -0.31 2.25 12.27
CA ILE A 22 1.06 1.73 12.43
C ILE A 22 2.02 2.41 11.44
N LEU A 23 1.55 2.64 10.21
CA LEU A 23 2.39 3.12 9.11
C LEU A 23 2.31 4.64 8.89
N GLU A 24 1.33 5.30 9.50
CA GLU A 24 1.09 6.74 9.42
C GLU A 24 1.06 7.28 7.97
N LEU A 25 0.46 6.53 7.04
CA LEU A 25 0.28 6.93 5.65
C LEU A 25 -0.81 8.01 5.56
N THR A 26 -0.55 9.05 4.76
CA THR A 26 -1.59 10.03 4.41
C THR A 26 -2.61 9.41 3.48
N ASP A 27 -3.82 9.98 3.38
CA ASP A 27 -4.87 9.49 2.48
C ASP A 27 -4.38 9.37 1.04
N LYS A 28 -3.55 10.33 0.59
CA LYS A 28 -2.97 10.30 -0.75
C LYS A 28 -1.93 9.19 -0.91
N GLU A 29 -1.14 8.90 0.12
CA GLU A 29 -0.19 7.79 0.09
C GLU A 29 -0.89 6.43 0.09
N LEU A 30 -1.98 6.29 0.84
CA LEU A 30 -2.85 5.10 0.81
C LEU A 30 -3.49 4.90 -0.56
N GLU A 31 -3.99 5.97 -1.17
CA GLU A 31 -4.58 5.93 -2.51
C GLU A 31 -3.52 5.53 -3.55
N VAL A 32 -2.33 6.12 -3.49
CA VAL A 32 -1.21 5.78 -4.36
C VAL A 32 -0.79 4.31 -4.18
N LEU A 33 -0.62 3.86 -2.94
CA LEU A 33 -0.20 2.48 -2.64
C LEU A 33 -1.25 1.45 -3.07
N SER A 34 -2.52 1.67 -2.73
CA SER A 34 -3.60 0.77 -3.17
C SER A 34 -3.68 0.68 -4.68
N THR A 35 -3.54 1.80 -5.38
CA THR A 35 -3.51 1.82 -6.85
C THR A 35 -2.29 1.07 -7.39
N PHE A 36 -1.11 1.20 -6.79
CA PHE A 36 0.07 0.41 -7.18
C PHE A 36 -0.19 -1.10 -7.05
N ILE A 37 -0.76 -1.52 -5.92
CA ILE A 37 -1.05 -2.94 -5.62
C ILE A 37 -2.10 -3.49 -6.59
N ASP A 38 -3.20 -2.77 -6.80
CA ASP A 38 -4.30 -3.20 -7.66
C ASP A 38 -3.91 -3.27 -9.15
N ASN A 39 -2.81 -2.62 -9.56
CA ASN A 39 -2.33 -2.60 -10.94
C ASN A 39 -0.96 -3.27 -11.12
N SER A 40 -0.48 -3.98 -10.09
CA SER A 40 0.82 -4.65 -10.15
C SER A 40 0.81 -5.81 -11.15
N THR A 41 1.29 -5.56 -12.37
CA THR A 41 1.45 -6.58 -13.43
C THR A 41 2.85 -7.17 -13.48
N THR A 42 3.81 -6.55 -12.81
CA THR A 42 5.23 -6.91 -12.81
C THR A 42 5.71 -7.25 -11.40
N ILE A 43 6.82 -8.00 -11.31
CA ILE A 43 7.51 -8.28 -10.04
C ILE A 43 7.89 -6.99 -9.30
N ASN A 44 8.27 -5.95 -10.05
CA ASN A 44 8.51 -4.62 -9.51
C ASN A 44 7.20 -3.83 -9.37
N LEU A 45 6.72 -3.66 -8.14
CA LEU A 45 5.51 -2.88 -7.83
C LEU A 45 5.58 -1.47 -8.41
N CYS A 46 6.76 -0.85 -8.38
CA CYS A 46 6.98 0.55 -8.80
C CYS A 46 7.70 0.64 -10.15
N SER A 47 7.44 -0.31 -11.05
CA SER A 47 7.99 -0.30 -12.41
C SER A 47 7.60 0.97 -13.18
N PRO A 48 8.39 1.39 -14.19
CA PRO A 48 8.04 2.55 -15.02
C PRO A 48 6.66 2.42 -15.69
N GLU A 49 6.29 1.21 -16.09
CA GLU A 49 4.97 0.92 -16.67
C GLU A 49 3.86 1.08 -15.64
N ASN A 50 4.01 0.49 -14.45
CA ASN A 50 2.99 0.60 -13.41
C ASN A 50 2.85 2.05 -12.92
N LYS A 51 3.95 2.81 -12.84
CA LYS A 51 3.92 4.25 -12.54
C LYS A 51 3.11 5.05 -13.56
N LYS A 52 3.21 4.74 -14.86
CA LYS A 52 2.39 5.42 -15.89
C LYS A 52 0.91 5.13 -15.69
N ILE A 53 0.55 3.88 -15.36
CA ILE A 53 -0.84 3.48 -15.11
C ILE A 53 -1.39 4.19 -13.87
N VAL A 54 -0.63 4.17 -12.76
CA VAL A 54 -1.03 4.84 -11.51
C VAL A 54 -1.14 6.35 -11.71
N ALA A 55 -0.20 6.98 -12.41
CA ALA A 55 -0.27 8.42 -12.70
C ALA A 55 -1.53 8.78 -13.49
N LYS A 56 -1.88 7.98 -14.50
CA LYS A 56 -3.11 8.17 -15.29
C LYS A 56 -4.37 7.97 -14.45
N LYS A 57 -4.41 6.96 -13.57
CA LYS A 57 -5.56 6.69 -12.69
C LYS A 57 -5.79 7.78 -11.64
N LEU A 58 -4.71 8.38 -11.14
CA LEU A 58 -4.76 9.40 -10.10
C LEU A 58 -4.76 10.83 -10.66
N SER A 59 -4.90 10.98 -11.98
CA SER A 59 -4.83 12.27 -12.68
C SER A 59 -3.58 13.08 -12.31
N ILE A 60 -2.43 12.42 -12.21
CA ILE A 60 -1.13 13.04 -11.93
C ILE A 60 -0.44 13.34 -13.27
N ASP A 61 -0.27 14.62 -13.59
CA ASP A 61 0.29 15.07 -14.87
C ASP A 61 1.74 14.59 -15.10
N ASN A 62 2.53 14.54 -14.04
CA ASN A 62 3.92 14.13 -14.11
C ASN A 62 4.15 12.82 -13.34
N PRO A 63 4.42 11.69 -14.04
CA PRO A 63 4.74 10.42 -13.40
C PRO A 63 5.94 10.48 -12.46
N ASN A 64 6.86 11.44 -12.64
CA ASN A 64 8.00 11.61 -11.74
C ASN A 64 7.59 12.02 -10.32
N THR A 65 6.42 12.63 -10.14
CA THR A 65 5.87 12.94 -8.82
C THR A 65 5.62 11.66 -8.01
N LEU A 66 5.36 10.52 -8.67
CA LEU A 66 5.25 9.22 -8.00
C LEU A 66 6.55 8.77 -7.34
N ASN A 67 7.71 9.25 -7.78
CA ASN A 67 8.98 8.92 -7.12
C ASN A 67 9.03 9.46 -5.69
N ILE A 68 8.39 10.60 -5.43
CA ILE A 68 8.28 11.17 -4.08
C ILE A 68 7.44 10.25 -3.20
N TYR A 69 6.29 9.79 -3.70
CA TYR A 69 5.44 8.83 -2.99
C TYR A 69 6.14 7.50 -2.77
N VAL A 70 6.82 6.93 -3.77
CA VAL A 70 7.60 5.70 -3.63
C VAL A 70 8.67 5.84 -2.53
N LYS A 71 9.36 6.98 -2.46
CA LYS A 71 10.32 7.26 -1.39
C LYS A 71 9.63 7.26 -0.02
N ARG A 72 8.53 7.99 0.14
CA ARG A 72 7.77 8.06 1.40
C ARG A 72 7.21 6.72 1.83
N LEU A 73 6.62 5.96 0.90
CA LEU A 73 6.10 4.61 1.15
C LEU A 73 7.20 3.65 1.62
N LYS A 74 8.40 3.77 1.04
CA LYS A 74 9.57 2.98 1.44
C LYS A 74 10.09 3.42 2.81
N ASP A 75 10.19 4.72 3.06
CA ASP A 75 10.67 5.27 4.33
C ASP A 75 9.70 4.90 5.49
N LYS A 76 8.39 4.81 5.21
CA LYS A 76 7.35 4.35 6.15
C LYS A 76 7.22 2.81 6.23
N GLY A 77 8.05 2.06 5.51
CA GLY A 77 8.06 0.60 5.55
C GLY A 77 6.85 -0.08 4.89
N ALA A 78 6.03 0.65 4.12
CA ALA A 78 4.90 0.07 3.39
C ALA A 78 5.35 -0.73 2.15
N ILE A 79 6.49 -0.34 1.56
CA ILE A 79 7.15 -1.08 0.48
C ILE A 79 8.63 -1.30 0.81
N LEU A 80 9.19 -2.38 0.29
CA LEU A 80 10.56 -2.79 0.53
C LEU A 80 11.30 -2.88 -0.79
N LYS A 81 12.52 -2.34 -0.82
CA LYS A 81 13.41 -2.47 -1.97
C LYS A 81 13.97 -3.90 -2.02
N THR A 82 13.79 -4.56 -3.16
CA THR A 82 14.28 -5.92 -3.43
C THR A 82 15.33 -5.88 -4.55
N LYS A 83 15.90 -7.05 -4.89
CA LYS A 83 16.81 -7.19 -6.04
C LYS A 83 16.12 -6.83 -7.36
N ASP A 84 14.82 -7.14 -7.47
CA ASP A 84 14.01 -6.95 -8.67
C ASP A 84 13.22 -5.63 -8.69
N GLY A 85 13.42 -4.75 -7.70
CA GLY A 85 12.77 -3.44 -7.63
C GLY A 85 12.12 -3.17 -6.28
N TYR A 86 10.79 -3.07 -6.24
CA TYR A 86 10.02 -2.83 -5.03
C TYR A 86 8.94 -3.89 -4.85
N SER A 87 8.74 -4.31 -3.60
CA SER A 87 7.68 -5.23 -3.19
C SER A 87 6.87 -4.61 -2.06
N VAL A 88 5.61 -5.03 -1.92
CA VAL A 88 4.77 -4.66 -0.77
C VAL A 88 5.36 -5.30 0.48
N ALA A 89 5.33 -4.61 1.62
CA ALA A 89 5.72 -5.21 2.89
C ALA A 89 4.83 -6.42 3.21
N LYS A 90 5.40 -7.48 3.79
CA LYS A 90 4.64 -8.72 4.12
C LYS A 90 3.40 -8.46 4.96
N LEU A 91 3.45 -7.48 5.86
CA LEU A 91 2.30 -7.05 6.67
C LEU A 91 1.11 -6.59 5.82
N LEU A 92 1.40 -6.04 4.64
CA LEU A 92 0.44 -5.46 3.70
C LEU A 92 0.14 -6.39 2.52
N GLU A 93 0.63 -7.63 2.53
CA GLU A 93 0.19 -8.63 1.57
C GLU A 93 -1.31 -8.85 1.75
N ARG A 94 -2.04 -8.82 0.63
CA ARG A 94 -3.51 -8.76 0.64
C ARG A 94 -4.07 -9.99 1.35
N ASN A 95 -4.79 -9.74 2.45
CA ASN A 95 -5.50 -10.76 3.20
C ASN A 95 -7.00 -10.46 3.19
N PRO A 96 -7.86 -11.49 3.03
CA PRO A 96 -9.31 -11.30 3.00
C PRO A 96 -9.89 -10.90 4.36
N GLN A 97 -9.11 -11.06 5.43
CA GLN A 97 -9.54 -10.80 6.79
C GLN A 97 -8.38 -10.30 7.64
N VAL A 98 -8.67 -9.32 8.51
CA VAL A 98 -7.78 -8.88 9.58
C VAL A 98 -8.47 -9.12 10.92
N ILE A 99 -7.76 -9.71 11.87
CA ILE A 99 -8.23 -9.95 13.24
C ILE A 99 -7.29 -9.23 14.20
N ILE A 100 -7.84 -8.31 14.98
CA ILE A 100 -7.11 -7.59 16.04
C ILE A 100 -7.57 -8.17 17.38
N GLU A 101 -6.63 -8.75 18.13
CA GLU A 101 -6.87 -9.26 19.48
C GLU A 101 -6.28 -8.28 20.51
N ILE A 102 -7.11 -7.83 21.45
CA ILE A 102 -6.74 -6.92 22.53
C ILE A 102 -6.82 -7.72 23.83
N ASN A 103 -5.64 -7.95 24.42
CA ASN A 103 -5.52 -8.56 25.73
C ASN A 103 -5.44 -7.44 26.78
N SER A 104 -6.49 -7.34 27.59
CA SER A 104 -6.62 -6.41 28.72
C SER A 104 -6.60 -7.17 30.03
#